data_AF-A0A6P4Z8V7-F1
#
_entry.id   AF-A0A6P4Z8V7-F1
#
_cell.length_a   1.000
_cell.length_b   1.000
_cell.length_c   1.000
_cell.angle_alpha   90.00
_cell.angle_beta   90.00
_cell.angle_gamma   90.00
#
_symmetry.space_group_name_H-M   'P 1'
#
loop_
_entity.id
_entity.type
_entity.pdbx_description
1 polymer ?
#
loop_
_entity_poly.entity_id
_entity_poly.type
_entity_poly.pdbx_seq_one_letter_code
_entity_poly.pdbx_strand_id
1 'polypeptide(L)'
;MPDVHTSSLADKLQALESCLKRQDSKDIGYGHALREAIVASDHLIELEALKSLGDLHLQRGKLTKDSAEFDKAAALYAAAYLRCTDPDMGQTLSHRIDYMEKLSRQLLQGYTPRYQWLSLDYWGTRDSNVLRVAEICNKLDNDRISQPSIEQSYTESLVMAVNSGDMFLELELLKSLGDLYLEIGKKTSDVSQFSKAANLYNKALKICEVPEIKQTLQHRVLYMEKVREAVRRVSI
;
A
#
# COMPACT_ATOMS: atom_id res chain seq x y z
N MET A 1 10.00 34.06 -5.34
CA MET A 1 9.00 33.05 -4.94
C MET A 1 9.03 31.97 -6.00
N PRO A 2 9.26 30.69 -5.70
CA PRO A 2 9.21 29.66 -6.72
C PRO A 2 7.79 29.09 -6.81
N ASP A 3 7.22 29.19 -8.01
CA ASP A 3 6.01 28.49 -8.42
C ASP A 3 6.15 26.99 -8.19
N VAL A 4 5.37 26.46 -7.26
CA VAL A 4 5.15 25.02 -7.14
C VAL A 4 4.20 24.65 -8.28
N HIS A 5 4.74 24.04 -9.33
CA HIS A 5 3.95 23.34 -10.34
C HIS A 5 3.18 22.20 -9.65
N THR A 6 2.02 22.51 -9.06
CA THR A 6 1.04 21.50 -8.66
C THR A 6 0.43 20.96 -9.95
N SER A 7 1.01 19.88 -10.46
CA SER A 7 0.41 19.06 -11.53
C SER A 7 -1.08 18.84 -11.21
N SER A 8 -1.94 19.15 -12.18
CA SER A 8 -3.39 19.02 -12.02
C SER A 8 -3.76 17.56 -11.72
N LEU A 9 -4.87 17.34 -11.02
CA LEU A 9 -5.39 15.98 -10.79
C LEU A 9 -5.51 15.19 -12.10
N ALA A 10 -5.97 15.86 -13.17
CA ALA A 10 -6.07 15.27 -14.50
C ALA A 10 -4.71 14.80 -15.02
N ASP A 11 -3.65 15.60 -14.84
CA ASP A 11 -2.30 15.27 -15.28
C ASP A 11 -1.76 14.05 -14.52
N LYS A 12 -2.02 13.97 -13.21
CA LYS A 12 -1.59 12.82 -12.39
C LYS A 12 -2.30 11.53 -12.78
N LEU A 13 -3.61 11.60 -13.03
CA LEU A 13 -4.39 10.45 -13.50
C LEU A 13 -3.96 10.01 -14.90
N GLN A 14 -3.68 10.96 -15.79
CA GLN A 14 -3.17 10.67 -17.12
C GLN A 14 -1.75 10.05 -17.08
N ALA A 15 -0.90 10.52 -16.16
CA ALA A 15 0.42 9.95 -15.92
C ALA A 15 0.29 8.50 -15.41
N LEU A 16 -0.61 8.25 -14.46
CA LEU A 16 -0.92 6.91 -13.97
C LEU A 16 -1.37 5.98 -15.11
N GLU A 17 -2.36 6.40 -15.91
CA GLU A 17 -2.83 5.62 -17.07
C GLU A 17 -1.71 5.32 -18.07
N SER A 18 -0.85 6.32 -18.33
CA SER A 18 0.29 6.18 -19.24
C SER A 18 1.32 5.18 -18.73
N CYS A 19 1.59 5.19 -17.43
CA CYS A 19 2.46 4.22 -16.78
C CYS A 19 1.88 2.80 -16.87
N LEU A 20 0.57 2.64 -16.67
CA LEU A 20 -0.12 1.35 -16.72
C LEU A 20 -0.13 0.73 -18.11
N LYS A 21 -0.24 1.55 -19.17
CA LYS A 21 -0.15 1.09 -20.57
C LYS A 21 1.21 0.47 -20.91
N ARG A 22 2.27 0.78 -20.16
CA ARG A 22 3.63 0.28 -20.39
C ARG A 22 3.94 -1.03 -19.66
N GLN A 23 3.08 -1.47 -18.75
CA GLN A 23 3.32 -2.68 -17.96
C GLN A 23 2.54 -3.88 -18.49
N ASP A 24 3.20 -5.05 -18.47
CA ASP A 24 2.66 -6.29 -19.03
C ASP A 24 1.46 -6.83 -18.24
N SER A 25 1.42 -6.59 -16.92
CA SER A 25 0.29 -6.93 -16.05
C SER A 25 -0.25 -5.69 -15.35
N LYS A 26 -1.57 -5.48 -15.45
CA LYS A 26 -2.25 -4.37 -14.77
C LYS A 26 -2.12 -4.44 -13.25
N ASP A 27 -2.05 -5.63 -12.65
CA ASP A 27 -1.86 -5.78 -11.20
C ASP A 27 -0.51 -5.24 -10.76
N ILE A 28 0.55 -5.61 -11.50
CA ILE A 28 1.91 -5.13 -11.27
C ILE A 28 1.95 -3.61 -11.46
N GLY A 29 1.20 -3.12 -12.46
CA GLY A 29 0.98 -1.70 -12.75
C GLY A 29 0.48 -0.91 -11.57
N TYR A 30 -0.67 -1.30 -11.05
CA TYR A 30 -1.28 -0.61 -9.94
C TYR A 30 -0.54 -0.85 -8.62
N GLY A 31 0.10 -2.02 -8.43
CA GLY A 31 0.97 -2.27 -7.29
C GLY A 31 2.16 -1.31 -7.26
N HIS A 32 2.85 -1.15 -8.39
CA HIS A 32 3.93 -0.19 -8.53
C HIS A 32 3.44 1.24 -8.27
N ALA A 33 2.30 1.62 -8.87
CA ALA A 33 1.70 2.93 -8.63
C ALA A 33 1.35 3.18 -7.15
N LEU A 34 0.83 2.16 -6.47
CA LEU A 34 0.55 2.20 -5.04
C LEU A 34 1.83 2.47 -4.23
N ARG A 35 2.91 1.72 -4.49
CA ARG A 35 4.20 1.96 -3.83
C ARG A 35 4.70 3.38 -4.08
N GLU A 36 4.73 3.82 -5.34
CA GLU A 36 5.22 5.15 -5.72
C GLU A 36 4.40 6.27 -5.06
N ALA A 37 3.07 6.11 -4.98
CA ALA A 37 2.21 7.04 -4.28
C ALA A 37 2.52 7.13 -2.79
N ILE A 38 2.76 5.99 -2.13
CA ILE A 38 3.10 5.95 -0.70
C ILE A 38 4.45 6.63 -0.45
N VAL A 39 5.49 6.31 -1.23
CA VAL A 39 6.82 6.94 -1.05
C VAL A 39 6.84 8.42 -1.41
N ALA A 40 5.94 8.87 -2.29
CA ALA A 40 5.73 10.28 -2.59
C ALA A 40 4.78 10.99 -1.60
N SER A 41 4.15 10.24 -0.69
CA SER A 41 3.04 10.71 0.14
C SER A 41 1.88 11.33 -0.67
N ASP A 42 1.67 10.85 -1.90
CA ASP A 42 0.56 11.27 -2.77
C ASP A 42 -0.70 10.46 -2.44
N HIS A 43 -1.48 11.00 -1.51
CA HIS A 43 -2.65 10.32 -1.00
C HIS A 43 -3.73 10.07 -2.07
N LEU A 44 -3.89 10.99 -3.03
CA LEU A 44 -4.89 10.85 -4.09
C LEU A 44 -4.56 9.68 -5.02
N ILE A 45 -3.29 9.57 -5.44
CA ILE A 45 -2.85 8.46 -6.29
C ILE A 45 -2.84 7.14 -5.52
N GLU A 46 -2.57 7.16 -4.22
CA GLU A 46 -2.70 5.98 -3.38
C GLU A 46 -4.15 5.44 -3.40
N LEU A 47 -5.13 6.31 -3.15
CA LEU A 47 -6.55 5.95 -3.17
C LEU A 47 -7.01 5.46 -4.54
N GLU A 48 -6.57 6.13 -5.61
CA GLU A 48 -6.90 5.72 -6.98
C GLU A 48 -6.30 4.37 -7.34
N ALA A 49 -5.05 4.09 -6.92
CA ALA A 49 -4.40 2.81 -7.14
C ALA A 49 -5.13 1.67 -6.40
N LEU A 50 -5.52 1.88 -5.14
CA LEU A 50 -6.33 0.93 -4.36
C LEU A 50 -7.70 0.68 -5.00
N LYS A 51 -8.41 1.75 -5.37
CA LYS A 51 -9.70 1.63 -6.08
C LYS A 51 -9.56 0.84 -7.39
N SER A 52 -8.51 1.12 -8.15
CA SER A 52 -8.31 0.49 -9.46
C SER A 52 -7.90 -0.97 -9.38
N LEU A 53 -7.09 -1.34 -8.37
CA LEU A 53 -6.87 -2.75 -8.02
C LEU A 53 -8.20 -3.42 -7.66
N GLY A 54 -9.05 -2.74 -6.90
CA GLY A 54 -10.37 -3.26 -6.50
C GLY A 54 -11.26 -3.50 -7.72
N ASP A 55 -11.29 -2.54 -8.65
CA ASP A 55 -12.00 -2.66 -9.92
C ASP A 55 -11.48 -3.84 -10.76
N LEU A 56 -10.17 -4.08 -10.77
CA LEU A 56 -9.56 -5.20 -11.51
C LEU A 56 -9.99 -6.55 -10.94
N HIS A 57 -9.94 -6.72 -9.62
CA HIS A 57 -10.45 -7.91 -8.93
C HIS A 57 -11.97 -8.07 -9.10
N LEU A 58 -12.74 -6.98 -9.06
CA LEU A 58 -14.17 -7.01 -9.33
C LEU A 58 -14.48 -7.51 -10.75
N GLN A 59 -13.74 -7.05 -11.77
CA GLN A 59 -13.93 -7.56 -13.14
C GLN A 59 -13.56 -9.04 -13.26
N ARG A 60 -12.50 -9.49 -12.57
CA ARG A 60 -12.16 -10.91 -12.52
C ARG A 60 -13.25 -11.74 -11.86
N GLY A 61 -13.70 -11.34 -10.67
CA GLY A 61 -14.79 -12.00 -9.95
C GLY A 61 -16.08 -12.07 -10.76
N LYS A 62 -16.41 -11.03 -11.55
CA LYS A 62 -17.54 -11.07 -12.50
C LYS A 62 -17.38 -12.12 -13.59
N LEU A 63 -16.18 -12.26 -14.14
CA LEU A 63 -15.89 -13.19 -15.24
C LEU A 63 -15.82 -14.64 -14.74
N THR A 64 -15.09 -14.86 -13.64
CA THR A 64 -14.79 -16.19 -13.11
C THR A 64 -15.85 -16.70 -12.15
N LYS A 65 -16.68 -15.81 -11.58
CA LYS A 65 -17.59 -16.09 -10.46
C LYS A 65 -16.84 -16.66 -9.24
N ASP A 66 -15.61 -16.18 -9.03
CA ASP A 66 -14.80 -16.55 -7.88
C ASP A 66 -15.07 -15.61 -6.70
N SER A 67 -15.55 -16.15 -5.58
CA SER A 67 -15.78 -15.39 -4.34
C SER A 67 -14.50 -14.75 -3.81
N ALA A 68 -13.33 -15.37 -4.00
CA ALA A 68 -12.06 -14.83 -3.52
C ALA A 68 -11.69 -13.52 -4.24
N GLU A 69 -12.05 -13.37 -5.52
CA GLU A 69 -11.83 -12.12 -6.24
C GLU A 69 -12.76 -11.01 -5.73
N PHE A 70 -14.00 -11.33 -5.33
CA PHE A 70 -14.87 -10.36 -4.66
C PHE A 70 -14.34 -9.96 -3.28
N ASP A 71 -13.78 -10.90 -2.51
CA ASP A 71 -13.17 -10.58 -1.21
C ASP A 71 -11.98 -9.64 -1.35
N LYS A 72 -11.10 -9.87 -2.34
CA LYS A 72 -9.97 -8.97 -2.64
C LYS A 72 -10.46 -7.58 -3.04
N ALA A 73 -11.46 -7.50 -3.91
CA ALA A 73 -12.06 -6.23 -4.31
C ALA A 73 -12.64 -5.47 -3.12
N ALA A 74 -13.37 -6.18 -2.25
CA ALA A 74 -13.92 -5.61 -1.02
C ALA A 74 -12.84 -5.09 -0.08
N ALA A 75 -11.76 -5.87 0.13
CA ALA A 75 -10.64 -5.46 0.97
C ALA A 75 -9.97 -4.17 0.45
N LEU A 76 -9.74 -4.07 -0.85
CA LEU A 76 -9.14 -2.90 -1.49
C LEU A 76 -10.01 -1.65 -1.43
N TYR A 77 -11.32 -1.77 -1.71
CA TYR A 77 -12.24 -0.63 -1.59
C TYR A 77 -12.37 -0.17 -0.14
N ALA A 78 -12.43 -1.11 0.81
CA ALA A 78 -12.46 -0.78 2.24
C ALA A 78 -11.17 -0.07 2.67
N ALA A 79 -10.00 -0.57 2.24
CA ALA A 79 -8.71 0.07 2.51
C ALA A 79 -8.67 1.50 1.95
N ALA A 80 -9.14 1.72 0.72
CA ALA A 80 -9.26 3.05 0.14
C ALA A 80 -10.21 3.93 0.96
N TYR A 81 -11.40 3.41 1.30
CA TYR A 81 -12.43 4.16 2.02
C TYR A 81 -11.95 4.63 3.40
N LEU A 82 -11.33 3.74 4.18
CA LEU A 82 -10.79 4.05 5.52
C LEU A 82 -9.67 5.08 5.50
N ARG A 83 -8.89 5.09 4.42
CA ARG A 83 -7.79 6.04 4.25
C ARG A 83 -8.29 7.39 3.72
N CYS A 84 -9.49 7.43 3.15
CA CYS A 84 -10.00 8.60 2.45
C CYS A 84 -10.45 9.70 3.41
N THR A 85 -9.95 10.91 3.19
CA THR A 85 -10.38 12.13 3.91
C THR A 85 -11.29 13.01 3.07
N ASP A 86 -11.48 12.69 1.79
CA ASP A 86 -12.26 13.49 0.84
C ASP A 86 -13.70 12.94 0.76
N PRO A 87 -14.73 13.75 1.06
CA PRO A 87 -16.11 13.27 1.07
C PRO A 87 -16.62 12.75 -0.28
N ASP A 88 -16.24 13.38 -1.39
CA ASP A 88 -16.74 13.02 -2.73
C ASP A 88 -16.12 11.70 -3.21
N MET A 89 -14.81 11.52 -2.97
CA MET A 89 -14.13 10.26 -3.19
C MET A 89 -14.66 9.17 -2.23
N GLY A 90 -14.96 9.52 -0.99
CA GLY A 90 -15.60 8.65 -0.01
C GLY A 90 -16.95 8.11 -0.50
N GLN A 91 -17.81 8.98 -1.06
CA GLN A 91 -19.07 8.56 -1.67
C GLN A 91 -18.86 7.65 -2.88
N THR A 92 -17.87 7.96 -3.73
CA THR A 92 -17.51 7.13 -4.87
C THR A 92 -17.11 5.72 -4.44
N LEU A 93 -16.29 5.61 -3.39
CA LEU A 93 -15.87 4.34 -2.82
C LEU A 93 -17.02 3.58 -2.16
N SER A 94 -17.90 4.28 -1.43
CA SER A 94 -19.13 3.69 -0.87
C SER A 94 -20.00 3.07 -1.95
N HIS A 95 -20.26 3.79 -3.05
CA HIS A 95 -21.03 3.27 -4.17
C HIS A 95 -20.37 2.05 -4.83
N ARG A 96 -19.03 2.00 -4.87
CA ARG A 96 -18.29 0.84 -5.39
C ARG A 96 -18.44 -0.38 -4.49
N ILE A 97 -18.37 -0.20 -3.18
CA ILE A 97 -18.64 -1.25 -2.20
C ILE A 97 -20.06 -1.77 -2.36
N ASP A 98 -21.06 -0.89 -2.35
CA ASP A 98 -22.47 -1.28 -2.50
C ASP A 98 -22.74 -2.02 -3.82
N TYR A 99 -22.15 -1.55 -4.91
CA TYR A 99 -22.28 -2.18 -6.22
C TYR A 99 -21.67 -3.58 -6.23
N MET A 100 -20.46 -3.71 -5.70
CA MET A 100 -19.73 -4.98 -5.59
C MET A 100 -20.49 -6.00 -4.71
N GLU A 101 -21.07 -5.55 -3.58
CA GLU A 101 -21.90 -6.40 -2.72
C GLU A 101 -23.18 -6.88 -3.41
N LYS A 102 -23.89 -5.96 -4.07
CA LYS A 102 -25.11 -6.33 -4.81
C LYS A 102 -24.79 -7.36 -5.89
N LEU A 103 -23.69 -7.16 -6.60
CA LEU A 103 -23.28 -8.01 -7.70
C LEU A 103 -22.82 -9.40 -7.24
N SER A 104 -22.04 -9.47 -6.16
CA SER A 104 -21.62 -10.75 -5.56
C SER A 104 -22.82 -11.55 -5.05
N ARG A 105 -23.79 -10.91 -4.37
CA ARG A 105 -25.04 -11.58 -3.96
C ARG A 105 -25.80 -12.16 -5.15
N GLN A 106 -25.89 -11.41 -6.25
CA GLN A 106 -26.58 -11.85 -7.47
C GLN A 106 -25.87 -13.02 -8.14
N LEU A 107 -24.54 -12.97 -8.26
CA LEU A 107 -23.76 -13.97 -9.00
C LEU A 107 -23.47 -15.23 -8.18
N LEU A 108 -23.40 -15.12 -6.85
CA LEU A 108 -22.92 -16.17 -5.94
C LEU A 108 -23.97 -16.54 -4.88
N GLN A 109 -25.25 -16.58 -5.27
CA GLN A 109 -26.34 -17.13 -4.45
C GLN A 109 -26.47 -16.49 -3.05
N GLY A 110 -26.39 -15.16 -2.98
CA GLY A 110 -26.51 -14.41 -1.73
C GLY A 110 -25.20 -14.26 -0.94
N TYR A 111 -24.07 -14.73 -1.50
CA TYR A 111 -22.75 -14.48 -0.91
C TYR A 111 -22.55 -13.00 -0.60
N THR A 112 -21.99 -12.73 0.58
CA THR A 112 -21.56 -11.39 0.98
C THR A 112 -20.06 -11.43 1.14
N PRO A 113 -19.32 -10.66 0.33
CA PRO A 113 -17.88 -10.55 0.43
C PRO A 113 -17.46 -10.14 1.82
N ARG A 114 -16.41 -10.78 2.32
CA ARG A 114 -15.92 -10.53 3.67
C ARG A 114 -14.96 -9.35 3.61
N TYR A 115 -15.36 -8.22 4.15
CA TYR A 115 -14.47 -7.13 4.51
C TYR A 115 -14.63 -6.90 6.01
N GLN A 116 -13.71 -7.47 6.80
CA GLN A 116 -13.85 -7.65 8.25
C GLN A 116 -13.56 -6.39 9.09
N TRP A 117 -13.41 -5.22 8.46
CA TRP A 117 -12.98 -3.98 9.11
C TRP A 117 -14.05 -3.19 9.87
N LEU A 118 -15.32 -3.62 9.88
CA LEU A 118 -16.34 -3.00 10.74
C LEU A 118 -16.12 -3.30 12.24
N SER A 119 -15.14 -4.14 12.57
CA SER A 119 -14.67 -4.36 13.94
C SER A 119 -13.33 -3.65 14.10
N LEU A 120 -13.30 -2.58 14.90
CA LEU A 120 -12.09 -1.80 15.23
C LEU A 120 -10.95 -2.68 15.79
N ASP A 121 -11.31 -3.83 16.39
CA ASP A 121 -10.37 -4.79 16.97
C ASP A 121 -9.82 -5.83 15.96
N TYR A 122 -10.24 -5.77 14.68
CA TYR A 122 -9.81 -6.73 13.66
C TYR A 122 -8.46 -6.31 13.07
N TRP A 123 -7.40 -7.02 13.47
CA TRP A 123 -6.02 -6.68 13.09
C TRP A 123 -5.40 -7.65 12.07
N GLY A 124 -6.17 -8.61 11.56
CA GLY A 124 -5.77 -9.53 10.50
C GLY A 124 -6.64 -10.79 10.46
N THR A 125 -6.32 -11.71 9.55
CA THR A 125 -7.01 -13.01 9.45
C THR A 125 -6.85 -13.81 10.75
N ARG A 126 -7.65 -14.88 10.91
CA ARG A 126 -7.54 -15.81 12.06
C ARG A 126 -6.13 -16.43 12.22
N ASP A 127 -5.31 -16.31 11.17
CA ASP A 127 -3.93 -16.80 11.06
C ASP A 127 -2.88 -15.65 11.10
N SER A 128 -3.29 -14.42 11.38
CA SER A 128 -2.36 -13.29 11.48
C SER A 128 -1.61 -13.34 12.81
N ASN A 129 -0.50 -14.07 12.80
CA ASN A 129 0.45 -14.14 13.89
C ASN A 129 1.80 -13.55 13.46
N VAL A 130 2.54 -13.04 14.45
CA VAL A 130 3.84 -12.37 14.27
C VAL A 130 4.87 -13.29 13.61
N LEU A 131 4.83 -14.60 13.88
CA LEU A 131 5.77 -15.57 13.30
C LEU A 131 5.62 -15.69 11.78
N ARG A 132 4.38 -15.80 11.28
CA ARG A 132 4.09 -15.86 9.83
C ARG A 132 4.58 -14.60 9.13
N VAL A 133 4.31 -13.43 9.72
CA VAL A 133 4.77 -12.14 9.16
C VAL A 133 6.30 -12.11 9.10
N ALA A 134 6.99 -12.50 10.18
CA ALA A 134 8.45 -12.57 10.21
C ALA A 134 9.01 -13.55 9.17
N GLU A 135 8.39 -14.73 8.98
CA GLU A 135 8.80 -15.70 7.96
C GLU A 135 8.65 -15.15 6.53
N ILE A 136 7.57 -14.45 6.23
CA ILE A 136 7.35 -13.82 4.92
C ILE A 136 8.44 -12.77 4.67
N CYS A 137 8.66 -11.86 5.62
CA CYS A 137 9.70 -10.84 5.50
C CYS A 137 11.11 -11.45 5.37
N ASN A 138 11.43 -12.50 6.14
CA ASN A 138 12.70 -13.21 6.04
C ASN A 138 12.92 -13.84 4.65
N LYS A 139 11.86 -14.38 4.03
CA LYS A 139 11.95 -14.93 2.66
C LYS A 139 12.26 -13.83 1.65
N LEU A 140 11.56 -12.69 1.75
CA LEU A 140 11.81 -11.52 0.89
C LEU A 140 13.24 -10.99 1.05
N ASP A 141 13.76 -10.98 2.27
CA ASP A 141 15.13 -10.57 2.56
C ASP A 141 16.20 -11.56 2.10
N ASN A 142 15.88 -12.85 1.93
CA ASN A 142 16.83 -13.86 1.47
C ASN A 142 16.95 -13.90 -0.06
N ASP A 143 15.95 -13.45 -0.81
CA ASP A 143 15.95 -13.36 -2.28
C ASP A 143 16.81 -12.19 -2.84
N ARG A 144 17.89 -11.82 -2.11
CA ARG A 144 18.76 -10.64 -2.29
C ARG A 144 19.61 -10.60 -3.57
N ILE A 145 19.19 -11.28 -4.64
CA ILE A 145 20.02 -11.46 -5.84
C ILE A 145 19.98 -10.22 -6.78
N SER A 146 19.02 -9.28 -6.66
CA SER A 146 19.08 -7.96 -7.34
C SER A 146 18.17 -6.88 -6.71
N GLN A 147 18.62 -5.62 -6.62
CA GLN A 147 17.86 -4.51 -6.01
C GLN A 147 16.49 -4.21 -6.66
N PRO A 148 16.35 -4.15 -8.00
CA PRO A 148 15.05 -3.88 -8.62
C PRO A 148 14.03 -5.00 -8.37
N SER A 149 14.48 -6.25 -8.20
CA SER A 149 13.58 -7.36 -7.89
C SER A 149 13.11 -7.32 -6.44
N ILE A 150 13.91 -6.81 -5.49
CA ILE A 150 13.52 -6.73 -4.08
C ILE A 150 12.40 -5.70 -3.88
N GLU A 151 12.53 -4.50 -4.43
CA GLU A 151 11.46 -3.49 -4.34
C GLU A 151 10.16 -4.01 -4.95
N GLN A 152 10.26 -4.77 -6.04
CA GLN A 152 9.11 -5.40 -6.68
C GLN A 152 8.48 -6.49 -5.80
N SER A 153 9.27 -7.38 -5.20
CA SER A 153 8.77 -8.43 -4.29
C SER A 153 8.08 -7.85 -3.05
N TYR A 154 8.62 -6.76 -2.49
CA TYR A 154 7.97 -6.03 -1.40
C TYR A 154 6.66 -5.38 -1.86
N THR A 155 6.62 -4.78 -3.06
CA THR A 155 5.38 -4.23 -3.64
C THR A 155 4.31 -5.29 -3.81
N GLU A 156 4.65 -6.44 -4.40
CA GLU A 156 3.71 -7.54 -4.61
C GLU A 156 3.17 -8.08 -3.29
N SER A 157 4.06 -8.25 -2.30
CA SER A 157 3.68 -8.66 -0.95
C SER A 157 2.77 -7.63 -0.28
N LEU A 158 3.03 -6.33 -0.49
CA LEU A 158 2.20 -5.25 0.05
C LEU A 158 0.80 -5.29 -0.53
N VAL A 159 0.68 -5.43 -1.85
CA VAL A 159 -0.62 -5.58 -2.53
C VAL A 159 -1.33 -6.83 -2.03
N MET A 160 -0.63 -7.95 -1.86
CA MET A 160 -1.20 -9.18 -1.31
C MET A 160 -1.71 -9.02 0.14
N ALA A 161 -0.99 -8.28 0.98
CA ALA A 161 -1.43 -7.97 2.34
C ALA A 161 -2.71 -7.13 2.34
N VAL A 162 -2.78 -6.10 1.50
CA VAL A 162 -3.99 -5.27 1.36
C VAL A 162 -5.17 -6.09 0.81
N ASN A 163 -4.92 -6.93 -0.21
CA ASN A 163 -5.91 -7.81 -0.81
C ASN A 163 -6.52 -8.82 0.17
N SER A 164 -5.76 -9.21 1.19
CA SER A 164 -6.22 -10.14 2.23
C SER A 164 -6.71 -9.44 3.50
N GLY A 165 -6.63 -8.11 3.55
CA GLY A 165 -6.97 -7.32 4.74
C GLY A 165 -6.02 -7.59 5.92
N ASP A 166 -4.77 -7.95 5.66
CA ASP A 166 -3.81 -8.37 6.67
C ASP A 166 -3.01 -7.16 7.20
N MET A 167 -3.56 -6.45 8.19
CA MET A 167 -2.96 -5.20 8.70
C MET A 167 -1.55 -5.40 9.24
N PHE A 168 -1.32 -6.48 9.98
CA PHE A 168 0.00 -6.79 10.53
C PHE A 168 1.05 -6.92 9.45
N LEU A 169 0.72 -7.68 8.40
CA LEU A 169 1.63 -7.87 7.28
C LEU A 169 1.83 -6.56 6.51
N GLU A 170 0.76 -5.79 6.25
CA GLU A 170 0.87 -4.46 5.62
C GLU A 170 1.79 -3.53 6.43
N LEU A 171 1.60 -3.46 7.75
CA LEU A 171 2.43 -2.63 8.64
C LEU A 171 3.89 -3.06 8.64
N GLU A 172 4.17 -4.36 8.69
CA GLU A 172 5.54 -4.86 8.64
C GLU A 172 6.19 -4.60 7.28
N LEU A 173 5.46 -4.80 6.17
CA LEU A 173 5.98 -4.53 4.83
C LEU A 173 6.28 -3.04 4.62
N LEU A 174 5.44 -2.14 5.13
CA LEU A 174 5.72 -0.69 5.11
C LEU A 174 6.98 -0.35 5.91
N LYS A 175 7.17 -0.98 7.07
CA LYS A 175 8.40 -0.84 7.87
C LYS A 175 9.62 -1.35 7.13
N SER A 176 9.59 -2.58 6.65
CA SER A 176 10.71 -3.22 5.95
C SER A 176 11.08 -2.49 4.66
N LEU A 177 10.09 -1.99 3.91
CA LEU A 177 10.35 -1.17 2.72
C LEU A 177 10.98 0.18 3.09
N GLY A 178 10.57 0.77 4.23
CA GLY A 178 11.22 1.96 4.78
C GLY A 178 12.68 1.69 5.18
N ASP A 179 12.93 0.55 5.83
CA ASP A 179 14.27 0.08 6.22
C ASP A 179 15.13 -0.16 4.96
N LEU A 180 14.54 -0.70 3.87
CA LEU A 180 15.20 -0.85 2.57
C LEU A 180 15.67 0.50 2.01
N TYR A 181 14.79 1.51 1.93
CA TYR A 181 15.18 2.84 1.44
C TYR A 181 16.19 3.55 2.35
N LEU A 182 16.09 3.36 3.67
CA LEU A 182 17.09 3.82 4.63
C LEU A 182 18.47 3.21 4.34
N GLU A 183 18.55 1.91 4.12
CA GLU A 183 19.80 1.22 3.78
C GLU A 183 20.34 1.61 2.40
N ILE A 184 19.47 1.82 1.41
CA ILE A 184 19.88 2.34 0.10
C ILE A 184 20.49 3.74 0.29
N GLY A 185 19.80 4.65 0.97
CA GLY A 185 20.29 6.01 1.22
C GLY A 185 21.62 6.05 1.99
N LYS A 186 21.84 5.13 2.94
CA LYS A 186 23.14 4.97 3.62
C LYS A 186 24.26 4.53 2.67
N LYS A 187 23.98 3.58 1.77
CA LYS A 187 24.98 3.02 0.84
C LYS A 187 25.31 3.99 -0.30
N THR A 188 24.31 4.68 -0.82
CA THR A 188 24.46 5.58 -1.98
C THR A 188 24.72 7.04 -1.57
N SER A 189 24.59 7.37 -0.28
CA SER A 189 24.55 8.76 0.21
C SER A 189 23.46 9.63 -0.44
N ASP A 190 22.43 8.99 -1.03
CA ASP A 190 21.32 9.70 -1.66
C ASP A 190 20.29 10.14 -0.61
N VAL A 191 20.26 11.46 -0.37
CA VAL A 191 19.39 12.06 0.65
C VAL A 191 17.90 11.90 0.32
N SER A 192 17.55 11.70 -0.96
CA SER A 192 16.15 11.52 -1.39
C SER A 192 15.53 10.23 -0.87
N GLN A 193 16.35 9.19 -0.63
CA GLN A 193 15.89 7.89 -0.13
C GLN A 193 15.39 8.00 1.32
N PHE A 194 15.97 8.87 2.13
CA PHE A 194 15.48 9.12 3.50
C PHE A 194 14.07 9.70 3.50
N SER A 195 13.72 10.54 2.51
CA SER A 195 12.34 11.05 2.38
C SER A 195 11.36 9.93 2.04
N LYS A 196 11.74 8.99 1.17
CA LYS A 196 10.92 7.80 0.87
C LYS A 196 10.71 6.93 2.11
N ALA A 197 11.78 6.66 2.85
CA ALA A 197 11.73 5.92 4.11
C ALA A 197 10.81 6.60 5.14
N ALA A 198 10.94 7.92 5.30
CA ALA A 198 10.10 8.71 6.21
C ALA A 198 8.61 8.59 5.85
N ASN A 199 8.28 8.69 4.56
CA ASN A 199 6.89 8.59 4.10
C ASN A 199 6.29 7.21 4.37
N LEU A 200 7.06 6.13 4.21
CA LEU A 200 6.64 4.78 4.56
C LEU A 200 6.41 4.58 6.06
N TYR A 201 7.32 5.05 6.92
CA TYR A 201 7.13 4.98 8.37
C TYR A 201 5.93 5.82 8.82
N ASN A 202 5.75 7.01 8.27
CA ASN A 202 4.61 7.87 8.55
C ASN A 202 3.30 7.24 8.07
N LYS A 203 3.32 6.52 6.94
CA LYS A 203 2.17 5.76 6.47
C LYS A 203 1.81 4.64 7.45
N ALA A 204 2.80 3.87 7.90
CA ALA A 204 2.59 2.83 8.91
C ALA A 204 2.06 3.41 10.22
N LEU A 205 2.53 4.58 10.65
CA LEU A 205 2.02 5.28 11.84
C LEU A 205 0.55 5.69 11.71
N LYS A 206 0.11 6.09 10.52
CA LYS A 206 -1.29 6.47 10.26
C LYS A 206 -2.23 5.26 10.28
N ILE A 207 -1.75 4.09 9.83
CA ILE A 207 -2.53 2.84 9.82
C ILE A 207 -2.54 2.19 11.22
N CYS A 208 -1.43 2.30 11.97
CA CYS A 208 -1.29 1.64 13.25
C CYS A 208 -2.13 2.33 14.33
N GLU A 209 -2.92 1.55 15.07
CA GLU A 209 -3.60 2.05 16.28
C GLU A 209 -2.88 1.64 17.59
N VAL A 210 -2.07 0.57 17.52
CA VAL A 210 -1.40 -0.05 18.68
C VAL A 210 -0.21 0.77 19.20
N PRO A 211 -0.23 1.18 20.48
CA PRO A 211 0.79 2.06 21.06
C PRO A 211 2.24 1.54 20.97
N GLU A 212 2.47 0.25 21.19
CA GLU A 212 3.80 -0.35 21.23
C GLU A 212 4.47 -0.33 19.84
N ILE A 213 3.69 -0.62 18.79
CA ILE A 213 4.18 -0.55 17.41
C ILE A 213 4.42 0.91 17.01
N LYS A 214 3.55 1.85 17.42
CA LYS A 214 3.76 3.29 17.19
C LYS A 214 5.09 3.77 17.78
N GLN A 215 5.41 3.36 19.01
CA GLN A 215 6.68 3.74 19.62
C GLN A 215 7.88 3.21 18.81
N THR A 216 7.80 1.96 18.36
CA THR A 216 8.86 1.36 17.53
C THR A 216 9.04 2.10 16.20
N LEU A 217 7.93 2.53 15.56
CA LEU A 217 7.95 3.34 14.34
C LEU A 217 8.53 4.74 14.59
N GLN A 218 8.18 5.40 15.69
CA GLN A 218 8.76 6.69 16.07
C GLN A 218 10.27 6.60 16.26
N HIS A 219 10.75 5.53 16.92
CA HIS A 219 12.19 5.28 17.04
C HIS A 219 12.88 5.12 15.68
N ARG A 220 12.25 4.41 14.72
CA ARG A 220 12.78 4.29 13.35
C ARG A 220 12.88 5.65 12.65
N VAL A 221 11.87 6.50 12.75
CA VAL A 221 11.88 7.86 12.17
C VAL A 221 13.01 8.69 12.77
N LEU A 222 13.15 8.70 14.10
CA LEU A 222 14.21 9.43 14.79
C LEU A 222 15.61 8.91 14.42
N TYR A 223 15.78 7.60 14.32
CA TYR A 223 17.03 6.99 13.88
C TYR A 223 17.37 7.38 12.43
N MET A 224 16.40 7.29 11.52
CA MET A 224 16.55 7.68 10.13
C MET A 224 16.98 9.14 9.99
N GLU A 225 16.36 10.08 10.71
CA GLU A 225 16.74 11.50 10.66
C GLU A 225 18.17 11.72 11.17
N LYS A 226 18.56 11.02 12.25
CA LYS A 226 19.95 11.06 12.74
C LYS A 226 20.95 10.59 11.67
N VAL A 227 20.63 9.50 10.97
CA VAL A 227 21.48 8.98 9.88
C VAL A 227 21.53 9.95 8.69
N ARG A 228 20.38 10.50 8.30
CA ARG A 228 20.27 11.50 7.23
C ARG A 228 21.16 12.72 7.49
N GLU A 229 21.15 13.23 8.72
CA GLU A 229 22.00 14.35 9.12
C GLU A 229 23.49 13.99 9.10
N ALA A 230 23.85 12.77 9.51
CA ALA A 230 25.23 12.30 9.40
C ALA A 230 25.71 12.22 7.94
N VAL A 231 24.87 11.68 7.04
CA VAL A 231 25.19 11.61 5.60
C VAL A 231 25.33 13.00 4.99
N ARG A 232 24.40 13.93 5.28
CA ARG A 232 24.47 15.32 4.81
C ARG A 232 25.78 16.02 5.17
N ARG A 233 26.30 15.77 6.38
CA ARG A 233 27.56 16.37 6.84
C ARG A 233 28.80 15.80 6.15
N VAL A 234 28.73 14.58 5.64
CA VAL A 234 29.84 13.93 4.92
C VAL A 234 29.83 14.30 3.43
N SER A 235 28.68 14.71 2.90
CA SER A 235 28.52 15.12 1.49
C SER A 235 28.81 16.62 1.22
N ILE A 236 29.19 17.40 2.24
CA ILE A 236 29.64 18.80 2.16
C ILE A 236 31.16 18.83 2.29
#